data_AF-C6XEP2-F1
#
_entry.id   AF-C6XEP2-F1
#
_cell.length_a   1.000
_cell.length_b   1.000
_cell.length_c   1.000
_cell.angle_alpha   90.00
_cell.angle_beta   90.00
_cell.angle_gamma   90.00
#
_symmetry.space_group_name_H-M   'P 1'
#
loop_
_entity.id
_entity.type
_entity.pdbx_description
1 polymer ?
#
loop_
_entity_poly.entity_id
_entity_poly.type
_entity_poly.pdbx_seq_one_letter_code
_entity_poly.pdbx_strand_id
1 'polypeptide(L)' 'METNIRKWGNSAGVVLPQNVLRECHAQVGDTLKVSATGNEIVLTVVRSTRTLVHLIDCITDSNKHIEHRFLTPEKAF' A
#
# COMPACT_ATOMS: atom_id res chain seq x y z
N MET A 1 -14.85 19.11 -2.12
CA MET A 1 -13.42 19.44 -2.30
C MET A 1 -13.14 19.34 -3.78
N GLU A 2 -12.43 20.32 -4.33
CA GLU A 2 -11.93 20.28 -5.69
C GLU A 2 -10.40 20.18 -5.66
N THR A 3 -9.83 19.40 -6.58
CA THR A 3 -8.39 19.25 -6.76
C THR A 3 -8.07 19.20 -8.24
N ASN A 4 -6.83 19.51 -8.59
CA ASN A 4 -6.37 19.56 -9.97
C ASN A 4 -5.47 18.36 -10.26
N ILE A 5 -5.49 17.91 -11.52
CA ILE A 5 -4.55 16.91 -12.02
C ILE A 5 -3.17 17.56 -12.19
N ARG A 6 -2.13 16.93 -11.66
CA ARG A 6 -0.73 17.39 -11.70
C ARG A 6 0.15 16.36 -12.41
N LYS A 7 1.24 16.81 -13.03
CA LYS A 7 2.25 15.93 -13.61
C LYS A 7 3.22 15.44 -12.51
N TRP A 8 3.39 14.13 -12.40
CA TRP A 8 4.36 13.45 -11.55
C TRP A 8 5.24 12.54 -12.41
N GLY A 9 6.43 13.02 -12.78
CA GLY A 9 7.28 12.36 -13.75
C GLY A 9 6.60 12.25 -15.12
N ASN A 10 6.46 11.02 -15.63
CA ASN A 10 5.75 10.74 -16.89
C ASN A 10 4.25 10.50 -16.72
N SER A 11 3.75 10.52 -15.49
CA SER A 11 2.34 10.24 -15.16
C SER A 11 1.61 11.50 -14.70
N ALA A 12 0.29 11.40 -14.68
CA ALA A 12 -0.60 12.38 -14.05
C ALA A 12 -1.09 11.84 -12.70
N GLY A 13 -1.33 12.73 -11.74
CA GLY A 13 -1.81 12.37 -10.41
C GLY A 13 -2.65 13.47 -9.78
N VAL A 14 -3.37 13.12 -8.72
CA VAL A 14 -4.15 14.05 -7.91
C VAL A 14 -3.69 13.97 -6.46
N VAL A 15 -3.78 15.08 -5.74
CA VAL A 15 -3.55 15.06 -4.29
C VAL A 15 -4.82 14.56 -3.61
N LEU A 16 -4.72 13.44 -2.91
CA LEU A 16 -5.75 12.91 -2.04
C LEU A 16 -5.50 13.42 -0.61
N PRO A 17 -6.35 14.28 -0.05
CA PRO A 17 -6.17 14.76 1.31
C PRO A 17 -6.43 13.66 2.34
N GLN A 18 -5.89 13.89 3.53
CA GLN A 18 -5.82 12.90 4.59
C GLN A 18 -7.21 12.45 5.09
N ASN A 19 -8.24 13.28 4.99
CA ASN A 19 -9.60 12.88 5.38
C ASN A 19 -10.16 11.83 4.40
N VAL A 20 -9.98 12.00 3.09
CA VAL A 20 -10.41 11.03 2.07
C VAL A 20 -9.68 9.70 2.26
N LEU A 21 -8.36 9.74 2.50
CA LEU A 21 -7.59 8.53 2.79
C LEU A 21 -8.12 7.81 4.04
N ARG A 22 -8.42 8.55 5.11
CA ARG A 22 -8.99 7.98 6.34
C ARG A 22 -10.36 7.35 6.13
N GLU A 23 -11.26 8.03 5.42
CA GLU A 23 -12.61 7.53 5.12
C GLU A 23 -12.55 6.23 4.28
N CYS A 24 -11.59 6.12 3.37
CA CYS A 24 -11.37 4.91 2.58
C CYS A 24 -10.47 3.87 3.27
N HIS A 25 -10.03 4.11 4.51
CA HIS A 25 -9.03 3.32 5.23
C HIS A 25 -7.72 3.11 4.44
N ALA A 26 -7.38 4.01 3.54
CA ALA A 26 -6.21 3.94 2.69
C ALA A 26 -5.01 4.66 3.31
N GLN A 27 -3.80 4.24 2.94
CA GLN A 27 -2.55 4.90 3.32
C GLN A 27 -1.58 5.00 2.13
N VAL A 28 -0.53 5.82 2.27
CA VAL A 28 0.52 5.91 1.27
C VAL A 28 1.21 4.55 1.13
N GLY A 29 1.34 4.06 -0.11
CA GLY A 29 1.89 2.74 -0.42
C GLY A 29 0.82 1.67 -0.66
N ASP A 30 -0.44 1.90 -0.29
CA ASP A 30 -1.53 0.99 -0.64
C ASP A 30 -1.72 0.92 -2.17
N THR A 31 -2.08 -0.27 -2.65
CA THR A 31 -2.44 -0.46 -4.06
C THR A 31 -3.88 -0.06 -4.30
N LEU A 32 -4.11 0.75 -5.34
CA LEU A 32 -5.45 1.15 -5.79
C LEU A 32 -5.73 0.57 -7.17
N LYS A 33 -6.95 0.09 -7.37
CA LYS A 33 -7.52 -0.17 -8.69
C LYS A 33 -8.11 1.14 -9.20
N VAL A 34 -7.73 1.52 -10.42
CA VAL A 34 -8.24 2.71 -11.10
C VAL A 34 -9.16 2.25 -12.22
N SER A 35 -10.38 2.78 -12.28
CA SER A 35 -11.31 2.56 -13.38
C SER A 35 -12.02 3.85 -13.77
N ALA A 36 -12.35 3.99 -15.05
CA ALA A 36 -13.17 5.09 -15.55
C ALA A 36 -14.57 4.58 -15.88
N THR A 37 -15.61 5.27 -15.39
CA THR A 37 -17.01 4.97 -15.71
C THR A 37 -17.68 6.28 -16.14
N GLY A 38 -17.91 6.44 -17.44
CA GLY A 38 -18.40 7.71 -18.01
C GLY A 38 -17.44 8.87 -17.72
N ASN A 39 -17.90 9.84 -16.94
CA ASN A 39 -17.12 11.04 -16.55
C ASN A 39 -16.47 10.91 -15.16
N GLU A 40 -16.49 9.72 -14.56
CA GLU A 40 -15.98 9.48 -13.21
C GLU A 40 -14.70 8.64 -13.24
N ILE A 41 -13.73 9.03 -12.43
CA ILE A 41 -12.56 8.19 -12.08
C ILE A 41 -12.82 7.59 -10.70
N VAL A 42 -12.96 6.27 -10.66
CA VAL A 42 -13.18 5.51 -9.43
C VAL A 42 -11.87 4.89 -8.98
N LEU A 43 -11.47 5.21 -7.76
CA LEU A 43 -10.32 4.61 -7.08
C LEU A 43 -10.84 3.64 -6.02
N THR A 44 -10.46 2.37 -6.11
CA THR A 44 -10.85 1.33 -5.15
C THR A 44 -9.62 0.75 -4.48
N VAL A 45 -9.59 0.71 -3.14
CA VAL A 45 -8.47 0.12 -2.41
C VAL A 45 -8.43 -1.39 -2.67
N VAL A 46 -7.30 -1.88 -3.16
CA VAL A 46 -7.08 -3.31 -3.34
C VAL A 46 -6.66 -3.90 -2.02
N ARG A 47 -7.55 -4.63 -1.37
CA ARG A 47 -7.21 -5.42 -0.18
C ARG A 47 -6.72 -6.78 -0.61
N SER A 48 -5.57 -7.16 -0.06
CA SER A 48 -5.09 -8.53 -0.23
C SER A 48 -6.03 -9.47 0.50
N THR A 49 -6.51 -10.50 -0.20
CA THR A 49 -7.32 -11.58 0.37
C THR A 49 -6.48 -12.65 1.07
N ARG A 50 -5.22 -12.35 1.39
CA ARG A 50 -4.32 -13.30 2.07
C ARG A 50 -4.94 -13.68 3.41
N THR A 51 -5.26 -14.95 3.56
CA THR A 51 -5.69 -15.53 4.83
C THR A 51 -4.47 -16.00 5.61
N LEU A 52 -4.58 -16.06 6.94
CA LEU A 52 -3.52 -16.61 7.79
C LEU A 52 -3.15 -18.04 7.36
N VAL A 53 -4.17 -18.86 7.05
CA VAL A 53 -3.99 -20.24 6.56
C VAL A 53 -3.14 -20.24 5.30
N HIS A 54 -3.48 -19.43 4.30
CA HIS A 54 -2.72 -19.34 3.05
C HIS A 54 -1.28 -18.89 3.28
N LEU A 55 -1.05 -17.94 4.19
CA LEU A 55 0.30 -17.46 4.52
C LEU A 55 1.16 -18.54 5.18
N ILE A 56 0.56 -19.34 6.08
CA ILE A 56 1.26 -20.44 6.76
C ILE A 56 1.58 -21.56 5.75
N ASP A 57 0.63 -21.89 4.87
CA ASP A 57 0.81 -22.94 3.85
C ASP A 57 1.93 -22.60 2.84
N CYS A 58 2.24 -21.31 2.65
CA CYS A 58 3.35 -20.86 1.82
C CYS A 58 4.74 -21.01 2.47
N ILE A 59 4.83 -21.38 3.75
CA ILE A 59 6.12 -21.56 4.44
C ILE A 59 6.70 -22.93 4.06
N THR A 60 7.95 -22.93 3.56
CA THR A 60 8.72 -24.12 3.22
C THR A 60 10.00 -24.16 4.04
N ASP A 61 10.61 -25.35 4.17
CA ASP A 61 11.91 -25.47 4.85
C ASP A 61 13.01 -24.60 4.20
N SER A 62 12.88 -24.30 2.90
CA SER A 62 13.81 -23.45 2.15
C SER A 62 13.60 -21.94 2.32
N ASN A 63 12.39 -21.49 2.70
CA ASN A 63 12.08 -20.07 2.90
C ASN A 63 11.90 -19.68 4.38
N LYS A 64 12.06 -20.63 5.29
CA LYS A 64 11.98 -20.41 6.73
C LYS A 64 13.19 -19.60 7.21
N HIS A 65 12.93 -18.38 7.65
CA HIS A 65 13.95 -17.51 8.23
C HIS A 65 14.28 -17.93 9.67
N ILE A 66 15.55 -17.79 10.07
CA ILE A 66 15.97 -17.93 11.47
C ILE A 66 15.65 -16.67 12.26
N GLU A 67 15.60 -16.79 13.58
CA GLU A 67 15.48 -15.63 14.46
C GLU A 67 16.69 -14.69 14.26
N HIS A 68 16.41 -13.43 13.93
CA HIS A 68 17.42 -12.40 13.86
C HIS A 68 17.40 -11.57 15.14
N ARG A 69 18.56 -11.49 15.81
CA ARG A 69 18.76 -10.57 16.92
C ARG A 69 19.18 -9.21 16.37
N PHE A 70 18.32 -8.21 16.53
CA PHE A 70 18.69 -6.82 16.25
C PHE A 70 19.66 -6.31 17.32
N LEU A 71 20.72 -5.60 16.88
CA LEU A 71 21.68 -4.97 17.80
C LEU A 71 21.04 -3.74 18.45
N THR A 72 21.39 -3.48 19.72
CA THR A 72 21.09 -2.20 20.36
C THR A 72 22.05 -1.12 19.83
N PRO A 73 21.60 0.13 19.68
CA PRO A 73 22.37 1.20 19.04
C PRO A 73 23.67 1.63 19.76
N GLU A 74 24.05 1.02 20.89
CA GLU A 74 25.23 1.40 21.68
C GLU A 74 26.60 1.00 21.08
N LYS A 75 26.65 0.48 19.85
CA LYS A 75 27.92 0.17 19.15
C LYS A 75 27.96 0.70 17.72
N ALA A 76 27.53 1.95 17.54
CA ALA A 76 27.76 2.72 16.33
C ALA A 76 28.64 3.94 16.67
N PHE A 77 29.92 3.70 17.00
CA PHE A 77 31.00 4.67 16.98
C PHE A 77 32.28 3.97 16.52
#